data_AF-A0A071LP25-F1
#
_entry.id   AF-A0A071LP25-F1
#
_cell.length_a   1.000
_cell.length_b   1.000
_cell.length_c   1.000
_cell.angle_alpha   90.00
_cell.angle_beta   90.00
_cell.angle_gamma   90.00
#
_symmetry.space_group_name_H-M   'P 1'
#
loop_
_entity.id
_entity.type
_entity.pdbx_description
1 polymer ?
#
loop_
_entity_poly.entity_id
_entity_poly.type
_entity_poly.pdbx_seq_one_letter_code
_entity_poly.pdbx_strand_id
1 'polypeptide(L)' 'MRNAEEESEEEDVNNLLEFERLCEHPDGSDLIYYPREGREDSPEGVVKEVKEWRQVNGKPGFKV' A
#
# COMPACT_ATOMS: atom_id res chain seq x y z
N MET A 1 -13.87 -0.68 0.80
CA MET A 1 -14.18 -0.96 2.21
C MET A 1 -12.92 -0.68 3.02
N ARG A 2 -12.96 0.28 3.95
CA ARG A 2 -11.97 0.42 5.03
C ARG A 2 -12.64 -0.16 6.27
N ASN A 3 -12.09 -1.21 6.85
CA ASN A 3 -12.54 -1.74 8.14
C ASN A 3 -11.87 -0.93 9.28
N ALA A 4 -12.07 0.39 9.30
CA ALA A 4 -11.47 1.29 10.29
C ALA A 4 -12.36 1.48 11.53
N GLU A 5 -13.34 0.59 11.75
CA GLU A 5 -14.38 0.82 12.76
C GLU A 5 -14.00 0.35 14.18
N GLU A 6 -12.82 -0.27 14.37
CA GLU A 6 -12.37 -0.78 15.70
C GLU A 6 -10.88 -0.53 16.04
N GLU A 7 -10.10 0.18 15.21
CA GLU A 7 -8.68 0.50 15.47
C GLU A 7 -8.52 1.98 15.92
N SER A 8 -7.53 2.25 16.78
CA SER A 8 -7.24 3.63 17.20
C SER A 8 -6.51 4.40 16.09
N GLU A 9 -6.60 5.74 16.09
CA GLU A 9 -5.83 6.57 15.15
C GLU A 9 -4.31 6.30 15.21
N GLU A 10 -3.80 5.92 16.39
CA GLU A 10 -2.40 5.51 16.57
C GLU A 10 -2.08 4.21 15.83
N GLU A 11 -3.01 3.26 15.81
CA GLU A 11 -2.86 2.00 15.11
C GLU A 11 -2.92 2.20 13.59
N ASP A 12 -3.83 3.05 13.11
CA ASP A 12 -3.87 3.49 11.70
C ASP A 12 -2.53 4.10 11.25
N VAL A 13 -1.96 4.98 12.06
CA VAL A 13 -0.65 5.59 11.79
C VAL A 13 0.46 4.54 11.75
N ASN A 14 0.49 3.63 12.72
CA ASN A 14 1.49 2.56 12.77
C ASN A 14 1.38 1.62 11.56
N ASN A 15 0.16 1.27 11.16
CA ASN A 15 -0.11 0.45 9.99
C ASN A 15 0.35 1.14 8.70
N LEU A 16 0.18 2.46 8.60
CA LEU A 16 0.62 3.24 7.45
C LEU A 16 2.15 3.32 7.36
N LEU A 17 2.83 3.58 8.49
CA LEU A 17 4.29 3.60 8.56
C LEU A 17 4.90 2.23 8.22
N GLU A 18 4.28 1.15 8.69
CA GLU A 18 4.72 -0.21 8.37
C GLU A 18 4.48 -0.54 6.89
N PHE A 19 3.36 -0.09 6.31
CA PHE A 19 3.12 -0.20 4.87
C PHE A 19 4.22 0.49 4.05
N GLU A 20 4.57 1.74 4.36
CA GLU A 20 5.64 2.48 3.66
C GLU A 20 7.00 1.77 3.78
N ARG A 21 7.32 1.30 4.99
CA ARG A 21 8.56 0.55 5.25
C ARG A 21 8.66 -0.74 4.45
N LEU A 22 7.55 -1.47 4.29
CA LEU A 22 7.50 -2.76 3.59
C LEU A 22 7.37 -2.61 2.08
N CYS A 23 6.53 -1.69 1.59
CA CYS A 23 6.30 -1.52 0.17
C CYS A 23 7.52 -0.88 -0.51
N GLU A 24 8.20 0.03 0.21
CA GLU A 24 9.36 0.82 -0.23
C GLU A 24 9.11 1.65 -1.50
N HIS A 25 7.85 1.83 -1.89
CA HIS A 25 7.45 2.61 -3.05
C HIS A 25 7.63 4.10 -2.74
N PRO A 26 8.15 4.93 -3.67
CA PRO A 26 8.41 6.35 -3.43
C PRO A 26 7.16 7.14 -3.02
N ASP A 27 5.99 6.76 -3.57
CA ASP A 27 4.71 7.40 -3.26
C ASP A 27 4.15 7.01 -1.88
N GLY A 28 4.72 5.99 -1.21
CA GLY A 28 4.34 5.60 0.15
C GLY A 28 2.83 5.48 0.36
N SER A 29 2.32 6.13 1.40
CA SER A 29 0.91 6.20 1.75
C SER A 29 0.01 6.84 0.69
N ASP A 30 0.53 7.64 -0.24
CA ASP A 30 -0.28 8.22 -1.32
C ASP A 30 -0.91 7.14 -2.20
N LEU A 31 -0.30 5.94 -2.29
CA LEU A 31 -0.92 4.80 -2.94
C LEU A 31 -2.27 4.42 -2.33
N ILE A 32 -2.52 4.70 -1.05
CA ILE A 32 -3.78 4.36 -0.38
C ILE A 32 -4.81 5.50 -0.49
N TYR A 33 -4.36 6.75 -0.41
CA TYR A 33 -5.26 7.91 -0.34
C TYR A 33 -5.52 8.60 -1.69
N TYR A 34 -4.58 8.48 -2.63
CA TYR A 34 -4.55 9.23 -3.88
C TYR A 34 -4.25 8.31 -5.07
N PRO A 35 -5.19 7.43 -5.48
CA PRO A 35 -5.09 6.67 -6.73
C PRO A 35 -4.60 7.51 -7.90
N ARG A 36 -3.64 6.98 -8.65
CA ARG A 36 -3.34 7.51 -9.99
C ARG A 36 -4.54 7.31 -10.91
N GLU A 37 -4.72 8.20 -11.87
CA GLU A 37 -5.78 8.07 -12.87
C GLU A 37 -5.71 6.72 -13.58
N GLY A 38 -6.83 5.99 -13.60
CA GLY A 38 -6.93 4.67 -14.24
C GLY A 38 -6.47 3.49 -13.38
N ARG A 39 -5.94 3.71 -12.17
CA ARG A 39 -5.70 2.65 -11.19
C ARG A 39 -6.97 2.38 -10.37
N GLU A 40 -7.32 1.11 -10.21
CA GLU A 40 -8.48 0.69 -9.41
C GLU A 40 -8.40 1.22 -7.96
N ASP A 41 -9.47 1.85 -7.46
CA ASP A 41 -9.54 2.34 -6.08
C ASP A 41 -9.96 1.27 -5.08
N SER A 42 -9.09 0.29 -4.90
CA SER A 42 -9.28 -0.86 -4.03
C SER A 42 -7.97 -1.33 -3.39
N PRO A 43 -8.04 -2.09 -2.28
CA PRO A 43 -6.87 -2.77 -1.71
C PRO A 43 -6.12 -3.64 -2.73
N GLU A 44 -6.86 -4.32 -3.61
CA GLU A 44 -6.30 -5.15 -4.68
C GLU A 44 -5.52 -4.30 -5.69
N GLY A 45 -6.02 -3.11 -6.03
CA GLY A 45 -5.33 -2.13 -6.87
C GLY A 45 -3.99 -1.70 -6.28
N VAL A 46 -3.96 -1.37 -4.98
CA VAL A 46 -2.73 -1.03 -4.25
C VAL A 46 -1.74 -2.20 -4.25
N VAL A 47 -2.20 -3.41 -3.92
CA VAL A 47 -1.35 -4.61 -3.89
C VAL A 47 -0.75 -4.90 -5.26
N LYS A 48 -1.54 -4.74 -6.33
CA LYS A 48 -1.07 -4.94 -7.71
C LYS A 48 0.04 -3.95 -8.07
N GLU A 49 -0.17 -2.65 -7.81
CA GLU A 49 0.81 -1.61 -8.12
C GLU A 49 2.13 -1.82 -7.33
N VAL A 50 2.04 -2.18 -6.04
CA VAL A 50 3.23 -2.52 -5.24
C VAL A 50 3.96 -3.74 -5.81
N LYS A 51 3.25 -4.80 -6.23
CA LYS A 51 3.88 -5.99 -6.86
C LYS A 51 4.65 -5.61 -8.13
N GLU A 52 4.00 -4.88 -9.01
CA GLU A 52 4.56 -4.47 -10.31
C GLU A 52 5.79 -3.57 -10.13
N TRP A 53 5.69 -2.56 -9.26
CA TRP A 53 6.80 -1.67 -8.98
C TRP A 53 8.00 -2.42 -8.37
N ARG A 54 7.76 -3.26 -7.35
CA ARG A 54 8.85 -4.05 -6.72
C ARG A 54 9.53 -4.96 -7.73
N GLN A 55 8.76 -5.61 -8.62
CA GLN A 55 9.30 -6.46 -9.68
C GLN A 55 10.20 -5.68 -10.64
N VAL A 56 9.75 -4.51 -11.13
CA VAL A 56 10.53 -3.66 -12.05
C VAL A 56 11.80 -3.12 -11.39
N ASN A 57 11.79 -2.92 -10.07
CA ASN A 57 12.93 -2.43 -9.30
C ASN A 57 13.82 -3.55 -8.71
N GLY A 58 13.62 -4.80 -9.12
CA GLY A 58 14.45 -5.94 -8.68
C GLY A 58 14.32 -6.28 -7.20
N LYS A 59 13.23 -5.86 -6.55
CA LYS A 59 12.95 -6.15 -5.14
C LYS A 59 12.20 -7.48 -4.99
N PRO A 60 12.42 -8.22 -3.90
CA PRO A 60 11.68 -9.45 -3.64
C PRO A 60 10.18 -9.15 -3.49
N GLY A 61 9.36 -10.05 -4.05
CA GLY A 61 7.91 -10.02 -3.94
C GLY A 61 7.41 -10.70 -2.66
N PHE A 62 6.09 -10.94 -2.60
CA PHE A 62 5.46 -11.62 -1.47
C PHE A 62 5.89 -13.08 -1.36
N LYS A 63 5.92 -13.59 -0.14
CA LYS A 63 6.12 -15.02 0.13
C LYS A 63 4.95 -15.83 -0.43
N VAL A 64 5.25 -17.06 -0.87
CA VAL A 64 4.27 -18.08 -1.27
C VAL A 64 4.05 -19.03 -0.10
#